data_AF-A0A7Y0CKK6-F1
#
_entry.id   AF-A0A7Y0CKK6-F1
#
_cell.length_a   1.000
_cell.length_b   1.000
_cell.length_c   1.000
_cell.angle_alpha   90.00
_cell.angle_beta   90.00
_cell.angle_gamma   90.00
#
_symmetry.space_group_name_H-M   'P 1'
#
loop_
_entity.id
_entity.type
_entity.pdbx_description
1 polymer ?
#
loop_
_entity_poly.entity_id
_entity_poly.type
_entity_poly.pdbx_seq_one_letter_code
_entity_poly.pdbx_strand_id
1 'polypeptide(L)'
;MQDVGIVEPPASREPGGALTGAVPPARRLPWWRRHWRGLAAGAAVLVLVLPSVVQSAQERRRLAGLADVPGIVGPLGGPPHELWSDLSTGSATTHDVGGVLVGTWRGETEGAVARGVDARAGTAVWSLPL
;
A
#
# COMPACT_ATOMS: atom_id res chain seq x y z
N MET A 1 -17.55 36.74 -99.24
CA MET A 1 -17.92 37.23 -97.90
C MET A 1 -19.31 36.71 -97.58
N GLN A 2 -19.39 35.55 -96.93
CA GLN A 2 -20.52 35.03 -96.14
C GLN A 2 -20.14 33.61 -95.71
N ASP A 3 -19.59 33.50 -94.50
CA ASP A 3 -19.37 32.22 -93.81
C ASP A 3 -20.60 31.98 -92.92
N VAL A 4 -21.33 30.92 -93.21
CA VAL A 4 -22.50 30.47 -92.46
C VAL A 4 -21.99 29.53 -91.37
N GLY A 5 -21.73 30.09 -90.19
CA GLY A 5 -21.41 29.34 -88.98
C GLY A 5 -22.62 28.57 -88.48
N ILE A 6 -22.53 27.25 -88.53
CA ILE A 6 -23.50 26.30 -87.99
C ILE A 6 -23.49 26.39 -86.46
N VAL A 7 -24.62 26.77 -85.87
CA VAL A 7 -24.83 26.81 -84.41
C VAL A 7 -25.21 25.40 -83.94
N GLU A 8 -24.31 24.81 -83.16
CA GLU A 8 -24.48 23.52 -82.49
C GLU A 8 -25.46 23.67 -81.29
N PRO A 9 -26.48 22.81 -81.14
CA PRO A 9 -27.43 22.89 -80.04
C PRO A 9 -26.84 22.40 -78.70
N PRO A 10 -27.30 22.94 -77.55
CA PRO A 10 -26.72 22.65 -76.24
C PRO A 10 -27.02 21.20 -75.80
N ALA A 11 -25.93 20.50 -75.44
CA ALA A 11 -25.99 19.19 -74.83
C ALA A 11 -26.85 19.20 -73.56
N SER A 12 -27.77 18.24 -73.54
CA SER A 12 -28.70 17.85 -72.51
C SER A 12 -28.06 17.78 -71.12
N ARG A 13 -28.63 18.52 -70.16
CA ARG A 13 -28.44 18.27 -68.72
C ARG A 13 -29.07 16.93 -68.37
N GLU A 14 -28.26 15.95 -68.02
CA GLU A 14 -28.75 14.77 -67.29
C GLU A 14 -28.90 15.08 -65.80
N PRO A 15 -30.07 14.82 -65.20
CA PRO A 15 -30.24 14.78 -63.75
C PRO A 15 -30.11 13.32 -63.26
N GLY A 16 -29.12 13.03 -62.42
CA GLY A 16 -29.17 11.79 -61.62
C GLY A 16 -27.87 10.97 -61.55
N GLY A 17 -26.81 11.57 -61.00
CA GLY A 17 -25.68 10.80 -60.46
C GLY A 17 -25.76 10.84 -58.94
N ALA A 18 -26.56 9.94 -58.35
CA ALA A 18 -26.69 9.80 -56.92
C ALA A 18 -25.31 9.67 -56.24
N LEU A 19 -25.16 10.39 -55.13
CA LEU A 19 -24.07 10.29 -54.19
C LEU A 19 -24.00 8.88 -53.61
N THR A 20 -23.35 7.94 -54.28
CA THR A 20 -22.90 6.68 -53.67
C THR A 20 -21.40 6.75 -53.41
N GLY A 21 -21.01 7.73 -52.59
CA GLY A 21 -19.85 7.53 -51.74
C GLY A 21 -20.18 6.37 -50.82
N ALA A 22 -19.67 5.18 -51.13
CA ALA A 22 -19.76 4.03 -50.25
C ALA A 22 -19.06 4.40 -48.94
N VAL A 23 -19.84 4.86 -47.96
CA VAL A 23 -19.35 5.08 -46.59
C VAL A 23 -18.85 3.72 -46.11
N PRO A 24 -17.55 3.55 -45.82
CA PRO A 24 -17.06 2.29 -45.30
C PRO A 24 -17.87 1.98 -44.02
N PRO A 25 -18.38 0.75 -43.84
CA PRO A 25 -19.10 0.42 -42.63
C PRO A 25 -18.16 0.70 -41.46
N ALA A 26 -18.54 1.68 -40.63
CA ALA A 26 -17.79 2.00 -39.43
C ALA A 26 -17.67 0.70 -38.62
N ARG A 27 -16.46 0.14 -38.58
CA ARG A 27 -16.16 -1.07 -37.82
C ARG A 27 -16.41 -0.75 -36.35
N ARG A 28 -17.64 -1.01 -35.88
CA ARG A 28 -18.01 -0.87 -34.48
C ARG A 28 -17.14 -1.86 -33.71
N LEU A 29 -16.10 -1.34 -33.05
CA LEU A 29 -15.32 -2.17 -32.13
C LEU A 29 -16.32 -2.75 -31.11
N PRO A 30 -16.36 -4.07 -30.92
CA PRO A 30 -17.35 -4.68 -30.07
C PRO A 30 -17.11 -4.20 -28.64
N TRP A 31 -18.10 -3.50 -28.08
CA TRP A 31 -18.14 -3.00 -26.71
C TRP A 31 -17.70 -4.05 -25.67
N TRP A 32 -17.96 -5.32 -25.95
CA TRP A 32 -17.44 -6.50 -25.25
C TRP A 32 -15.91 -6.45 -25.01
N ARG A 33 -15.09 -6.09 -26.01
CA ARG A 33 -13.62 -5.99 -25.84
C ARG A 33 -13.19 -4.97 -24.78
N ARG A 34 -14.01 -3.94 -24.53
CA ARG A 34 -13.73 -2.94 -23.49
C ARG A 34 -13.93 -3.52 -22.09
N HIS A 35 -14.94 -4.36 -21.89
CA HIS A 35 -15.19 -5.00 -20.60
C HIS A 35 -14.17 -6.09 -20.27
N TRP A 36 -13.69 -6.82 -21.28
CA TRP A 36 -12.67 -7.86 -21.07
C TRP A 36 -11.33 -7.31 -20.61
N ARG A 37 -10.97 -6.10 -21.03
CA ARG A 37 -9.76 -5.42 -20.53
C ARG A 37 -9.87 -5.10 -19.03
N GLY A 38 -11.04 -4.68 -18.57
CA GLY A 38 -11.28 -4.43 -17.14
C GLY A 38 -11.21 -5.72 -16.31
N LEU A 39 -11.83 -6.80 -16.79
CA LEU A 39 -11.78 -8.10 -16.12
C LEU A 39 -10.36 -8.68 -16.08
N ALA A 40 -9.62 -8.59 -17.18
CA ALA A 40 -8.23 -9.06 -17.23
C ALA A 40 -7.32 -8.26 -16.29
N ALA A 41 -7.49 -6.94 -16.22
CA ALA A 41 -6.74 -6.11 -15.28
C ALA A 41 -7.08 -6.45 -13.82
N GLY A 42 -8.37 -6.61 -13.50
CA GLY A 42 -8.80 -7.00 -12.15
C GLY A 42 -8.26 -8.38 -11.74
N ALA A 43 -8.33 -9.36 -12.65
CA ALA A 43 -7.77 -10.69 -12.41
C ALA A 43 -6.25 -10.64 -12.22
N ALA A 44 -5.52 -9.84 -13.01
CA ALA A 44 -4.07 -9.69 -12.86
C ALA A 44 -3.70 -9.09 -11.49
N VAL A 45 -4.42 -8.06 -11.03
CA VAL A 45 -4.22 -7.50 -9.68
C VAL A 45 -4.51 -8.54 -8.61
N LEU A 46 -5.59 -9.30 -8.75
CA LEU A 46 -5.96 -10.34 -7.79
C LEU A 46 -4.86 -11.41 -7.69
N VAL A 47 -4.34 -11.89 -8.83
CA VAL A 47 -3.23 -12.85 -8.91
C VAL A 47 -1.96 -12.30 -8.27
N LEU A 48 -1.72 -11.00 -8.35
CA LEU A 48 -0.55 -10.37 -7.74
C LEU A 48 -0.69 -10.24 -6.20
N VAL A 49 -1.89 -9.96 -5.70
CA VAL A 49 -2.15 -9.67 -4.27
C VAL A 49 -2.39 -10.94 -3.46
N LEU A 50 -3.06 -11.94 -4.02
CA LEU A 50 -3.38 -13.20 -3.34
C LEU A 50 -2.16 -13.88 -2.69
N PRO A 51 -1.00 -14.03 -3.38
CA PRO A 51 0.19 -14.62 -2.78
C PRO A 51 0.68 -13.86 -1.55
N SER A 52 0.65 -12.53 -1.59
CA SER A 52 1.07 -11.68 -0.47
C SER A 52 0.17 -11.84 0.75
N VAL A 53 -1.15 -11.94 0.54
CA VAL A 53 -2.12 -12.18 1.61
C VAL A 53 -1.95 -13.58 2.21
N VAL A 54 -1.75 -14.61 1.36
CA VAL A 54 -1.54 -15.99 1.82
C VAL A 54 -0.23 -16.12 2.61
N GLN A 55 0.86 -15.51 2.13
CA GLN A 55 2.12 -15.49 2.87
C GLN A 55 1.98 -14.78 4.22
N SER A 56 1.30 -13.63 4.25
CA SER A 56 1.03 -12.90 5.49
C SER A 56 0.22 -13.75 6.49
N ALA A 57 -0.74 -14.54 6.01
CA ALA A 57 -1.52 -15.44 6.85
C ALA A 57 -0.71 -16.65 7.35
N GLN A 58 0.15 -17.22 6.50
CA GLN A 58 1.05 -18.31 6.90
C GLN A 58 2.08 -17.84 7.93
N GLU A 59 2.65 -16.66 7.75
CA GLU A 59 3.62 -16.10 8.68
C GLU A 59 3.00 -15.87 10.06
N ARG A 60 1.75 -15.36 10.12
CA ARG A 60 1.01 -15.27 11.39
C ARG A 60 0.79 -16.62 12.05
N ARG A 61 0.49 -17.68 11.29
CA ARG A 61 0.34 -19.04 11.85
C ARG A 61 1.66 -19.59 12.37
N ARG A 62 2.76 -19.32 11.67
CA ARG A 62 4.10 -19.72 12.09
C ARG A 62 4.51 -19.00 13.38
N LEU A 63 4.25 -17.70 13.49
CA LEU A 63 4.47 -16.90 14.69
C LEU A 63 3.57 -17.33 15.84
N ALA A 64 2.31 -17.70 15.58
CA ALA A 64 1.42 -18.26 16.59
C ALA A 64 1.98 -19.59 17.16
N GLY A 65 2.53 -20.46 16.31
CA GLY A 65 3.19 -21.68 16.78
C GLY A 65 4.48 -21.43 17.56
N LEU A 66 5.13 -20.27 17.38
CA LEU A 66 6.28 -19.86 18.20
C LEU A 66 5.84 -19.30 19.55
N ALA A 67 4.63 -18.75 19.67
CA ALA A 67 4.08 -18.30 20.95
C ALA A 67 3.83 -19.45 21.95
N ASP A 68 3.73 -20.68 21.45
CA ASP A 68 3.61 -21.88 22.28
C ASP A 68 4.98 -22.35 22.85
N VAL A 69 6.09 -21.73 22.44
CA VAL A 69 7.42 -22.00 22.99
C VAL A 69 7.57 -21.25 24.32
N PRO A 70 7.87 -21.94 25.44
CA PRO A 70 8.10 -21.29 26.73
C PRO A 70 9.21 -20.24 26.61
N GLY A 71 8.86 -18.97 26.80
CA GLY A 71 9.78 -17.83 26.72
C GLY A 71 9.64 -16.94 25.49
N ILE A 72 8.82 -17.30 24.49
CA ILE A 72 8.48 -16.41 23.37
C ILE A 72 7.11 -15.80 23.64
N VAL A 73 7.08 -14.48 23.86
CA VAL A 73 5.83 -13.75 24.10
C VAL A 73 5.01 -13.74 22.80
N GLY A 74 3.80 -14.29 22.86
CA GLY A 74 2.88 -14.27 21.72
C GLY A 74 2.55 -12.85 21.24
N PRO A 75 1.97 -12.72 20.03
CA PRO A 75 1.61 -11.42 19.48
C PRO A 75 0.67 -10.66 20.44
N LEU A 76 0.98 -9.38 20.70
CA LEU A 76 0.19 -8.51 21.56
C LEU A 76 -1.25 -8.42 21.02
N GLY A 77 -2.23 -8.57 21.91
CA GLY A 77 -3.67 -8.53 21.59
C GLY A 77 -4.21 -7.15 21.17
N GLY A 78 -3.33 -6.22 20.79
CA GLY A 78 -3.65 -4.83 20.47
C GLY A 78 -2.40 -3.98 20.31
N PRO A 79 -2.55 -2.71 19.92
CA PRO A 79 -1.42 -1.78 19.91
C PRO A 79 -0.85 -1.62 21.33
N PRO A 80 0.47 -1.53 21.49
CA PRO A 80 1.06 -1.23 22.79
C PRO A 80 0.60 0.14 23.27
N HIS A 81 0.32 0.25 24.57
CA HIS A 81 0.04 1.51 25.24
C HIS A 81 1.22 1.86 26.13
N GLU A 82 1.75 3.06 25.95
CA GLU A 82 2.82 3.58 26.79
C GLU A 82 2.25 3.91 28.19
N LEU A 83 2.88 3.36 29.24
CA LEU A 83 2.51 3.68 30.63
C LEU A 83 3.26 4.91 31.13
N TRP A 84 4.54 5.00 30.80
CA TRP A 84 5.41 6.12 31.11
C TRP A 84 6.64 6.07 30.20
N SER A 85 7.29 7.21 30.05
CA SER A 85 8.60 7.34 29.42
C SER A 85 9.55 8.11 30.32
N ASP A 86 10.83 7.78 30.19
CA ASP A 86 11.93 8.55 30.76
C ASP A 86 12.74 9.15 29.61
N LEU A 87 12.98 10.46 29.68
CA LEU A 87 13.71 11.22 28.66
C LEU A 87 15.23 11.13 28.86
N SER A 88 15.69 10.43 29.90
CA SER A 88 17.11 10.26 30.17
C SER A 88 17.81 9.50 29.03
N THR A 89 18.85 10.11 28.47
CA THR A 89 19.45 9.72 27.19
C THR A 89 20.42 8.53 27.27
N GLY A 90 20.32 7.66 28.28
CA GLY A 90 21.40 6.73 28.55
C GLY A 90 21.07 5.56 29.45
N SER A 91 19.88 4.98 29.32
CA SER A 91 19.61 3.70 29.99
C SER A 91 20.33 2.57 29.26
N ALA A 92 21.19 1.84 29.98
CA ALA A 92 21.60 0.50 29.56
C ALA A 92 20.42 -0.46 29.68
N THR A 93 20.57 -1.67 29.14
CA THR A 93 19.59 -2.76 29.23
C THR A 93 18.95 -2.83 30.62
N THR A 94 17.62 -2.71 30.69
CA THR A 94 16.86 -2.85 31.92
C THR A 94 16.36 -4.27 32.08
N HIS A 95 16.31 -4.75 33.32
CA HIS A 95 15.80 -6.07 33.68
C HIS A 95 14.66 -5.92 34.68
N ASP A 96 13.56 -6.64 34.46
CA ASP A 96 12.46 -6.72 35.44
C ASP A 96 12.81 -7.73 36.53
N VAL A 97 12.81 -7.26 37.78
CA VAL A 97 12.97 -8.08 38.98
C VAL A 97 11.79 -7.83 39.90
N GLY A 98 10.73 -8.63 39.74
CA GLY A 98 9.55 -8.58 40.60
C GLY A 98 8.72 -7.31 40.46
N GLY A 99 8.64 -6.72 39.26
CA GLY A 99 7.90 -5.50 38.98
C GLY A 99 8.74 -4.22 39.13
N VAL A 100 10.04 -4.37 39.39
CA VAL A 100 10.99 -3.25 39.44
C VAL A 100 11.95 -3.41 38.26
N LEU A 101 11.99 -2.42 37.38
CA LEU A 101 13.01 -2.31 36.34
C LEU A 101 14.32 -1.85 36.96
N VAL A 102 15.32 -2.71 36.86
CA VAL A 102 16.68 -2.47 37.36
C VAL A 102 17.61 -2.26 36.18
N GLY A 103 18.44 -1.23 36.25
CA GLY A 103 19.40 -0.90 35.20
C GLY A 103 20.39 0.17 35.63
N THR A 104 21.20 0.60 34.67
CA THR A 104 22.10 1.73 34.84
C THR A 104 21.69 2.87 33.92
N TRP A 105 21.76 4.08 34.45
CA TRP A 105 21.44 5.32 33.76
C TRP A 105 22.64 6.24 33.80
N ARG A 106 22.77 7.08 32.77
CA ARG A 106 23.67 8.23 32.84
C ARG A 106 22.94 9.39 33.51
N GLY A 107 23.36 9.75 34.72
CA GLY A 107 22.92 10.97 35.38
C GLY A 107 23.44 12.20 34.62
N GLU A 108 22.67 13.28 34.63
CA GLU A 108 23.05 14.53 33.96
C GLU A 108 24.32 15.15 34.54
N THR A 109 24.61 14.91 35.82
CA THR A 109 25.70 15.59 36.55
C THR A 109 26.62 14.63 37.31
N GLU A 110 26.13 13.44 37.69
CA GLU A 110 26.81 12.57 38.68
C GLU A 110 27.45 11.31 38.07
N GLY A 111 27.51 11.18 36.75
CA GLY A 111 28.02 9.96 36.11
C GLY A 111 26.99 8.84 36.06
N ALA A 112 27.43 7.58 36.07
CA ALA A 112 26.50 6.46 36.00
C ALA A 112 25.80 6.23 37.35
N VAL A 113 24.50 5.94 37.32
CA VAL A 113 23.67 5.63 38.49
C VAL A 113 22.93 4.33 38.24
N ALA A 114 23.02 3.41 39.18
CA ALA A 114 22.13 2.25 39.23
C ALA A 114 20.80 2.68 39.85
N ARG A 115 19.68 2.35 39.21
CA ARG A 115 18.34 2.67 39.73
C ARG A 115 17.42 1.46 39.64
N GLY A 116 16.48 1.42 40.57
CA GLY A 116 15.30 0.57 40.48
C GLY A 116 14.08 1.45 40.27
N VAL A 117 13.30 1.19 39.24
CA VAL A 117 12.11 1.95 38.86
C VAL A 117 10.89 1.03 38.88
N ASP A 118 9.79 1.44 39.49
CA ASP A 118 8.54 0.70 39.42
C ASP A 118 8.09 0.58 37.95
N ALA A 119 7.91 -0.65 37.47
CA ALA A 119 7.64 -0.91 36.05
C ALA A 119 6.27 -0.34 35.59
N ARG A 120 5.31 -0.16 36.50
CA ARG A 120 3.97 0.34 36.18
C ARG A 120 3.88 1.86 36.33
N ALA A 121 4.49 2.42 37.37
CA ALA A 121 4.37 3.83 37.71
C ALA A 121 5.50 4.70 37.13
N GLY A 122 6.65 4.11 36.78
CA GLY A 122 7.82 4.86 36.32
C GLY A 122 8.55 5.63 37.42
N THR A 123 8.19 5.40 38.69
CA THR A 123 8.78 6.08 39.83
C THR A 123 10.00 5.34 40.36
N ALA A 124 11.09 6.06 40.64
CA ALA A 124 12.28 5.47 41.25
C ALA A 124 11.97 4.95 42.67
N VAL A 125 12.29 3.68 42.91
CA VAL A 125 12.18 3.00 44.21
C VAL A 125 13.49 3.16 44.99
N TRP A 126 14.62 3.13 44.29
CA TRP A 126 15.96 3.37 44.86
C TRP A 126 16.93 3.86 43.79
N SER A 127 18.02 4.50 44.21
CA SER A 127 19.11 4.98 43.36
C SER A 127 20.44 4.86 44.09
N LEU A 128 21.48 4.41 43.39
CA LEU A 128 22.84 4.26 43.90
C LEU A 128 23.83 4.82 42.87
N PRO A 129 24.74 5.73 43.26
CA PRO A 129 25.83 6.16 42.38
C PRO A 129 26.80 5.00 42.12
N LEU A 130 27.34 4.92 40.89
CA LEU A 130 28.31 3.91 40.45
C LEU A 130 29.71 4.48 40.28
#